data_AF-S3ZE88-F1
#
_entry.id   AF-S3ZE88-F1
#
_cell.length_a   1.000
_cell.length_b   1.000
_cell.length_c   1.000
_cell.angle_alpha   90.00
_cell.angle_beta   90.00
_cell.angle_gamma   90.00
#
_symmetry.space_group_name_H-M   'P 1'
#
loop_
_entity.id
_entity.type
_entity.pdbx_description
1 polymer ?
#
loop_
_entity_poly.entity_id
_entity_poly.type
_entity_poly.pdbx_seq_one_letter_code
_entity_poly.pdbx_strand_id
1 'polypeptide(L)'
;MNDSNYSPSLVSALKIARGMALQDKHNTFGVSHLVMAMFAENTGLKEILSSMQKDVGYIMEWFDTHREMYRSSGTSTEEVEPDEELSKVLDESERSKIKLGADSIDSICVFTAILREGVVYSHQQIEMLDISENDILSHYNALTPLYSYQGEEMQITASVPYADNLKNQETINAGGFVVGREKEVRTILECLERSENKGILIVGESGIGKSSIINAFVKDICENEDEMLKQISIVGLNTAKLLASTSSETEIAQKVVNLMHKLNQLEQAVLVIDDLQVLLENSASGKASTLVNILSAQISEGAANLVLTLTNDSYRKNIEKHPIEGRLDIIKIEELDTTTLESAIQLHKKRIENYYELRISDALKTQSHSPNDILRSEACHLPPSTCLTEPPLPSDYAIRTHEPVYLI
;
A
#
# COMPACT_ATOMS: atom_id res chain seq x y z
N MET A 1 -23.80 10.44 20.13
CA MET A 1 -22.44 9.95 19.87
C MET A 1 -22.35 8.51 20.37
N ASN A 2 -21.85 7.58 19.57
CA ASN A 2 -21.58 6.21 20.02
C ASN A 2 -20.18 6.21 20.67
N ASP A 3 -20.12 6.37 21.99
CA ASP A 3 -18.86 6.47 22.75
C ASP A 3 -18.00 5.19 22.70
N SER A 4 -18.50 4.10 22.11
CA SER A 4 -17.83 2.80 22.03
C SER A 4 -16.62 2.75 21.08
N ASN A 5 -16.39 3.79 20.26
CA ASN A 5 -15.31 3.84 19.27
C ASN A 5 -14.19 4.84 19.65
N TYR A 6 -14.30 5.52 20.80
CA TYR A 6 -13.32 6.50 21.29
C TYR A 6 -12.38 5.90 22.33
N SER A 7 -11.12 6.33 22.31
CA SER A 7 -10.16 6.02 23.37
C SER A 7 -10.62 6.58 24.72
N PRO A 8 -10.30 5.93 25.87
CA PRO A 8 -10.72 6.41 27.18
C PRO A 8 -10.24 7.83 27.51
N SER A 9 -9.03 8.19 27.06
CA SER A 9 -8.46 9.52 27.23
C SER A 9 -9.23 10.57 26.43
N LEU A 10 -9.64 10.26 25.19
CA LEU A 10 -10.48 11.16 24.39
C LEU A 10 -11.88 11.35 24.99
N VAL A 11 -12.49 10.29 25.54
CA VAL A 11 -13.78 10.41 26.25
C VAL A 11 -13.65 11.32 27.48
N SER A 12 -12.52 11.24 28.21
CA SER A 12 -12.23 12.17 29.31
C SER A 12 -12.08 13.61 28.82
N ALA A 13 -11.33 13.82 27.73
CA ALA A 13 -11.13 15.12 27.12
C ALA A 13 -12.46 15.75 26.65
N LEU A 14 -13.38 14.97 26.05
CA LEU A 14 -14.72 15.44 25.67
C LEU A 14 -15.55 15.92 26.87
N LYS A 15 -15.46 15.23 28.01
CA LYS A 15 -16.13 15.66 29.26
C LYS A 15 -15.53 16.95 29.80
N ILE A 16 -14.21 17.09 29.76
CA ILE A 16 -13.51 18.31 30.19
C ILE A 16 -13.85 19.47 29.26
N ALA A 17 -13.88 19.26 27.95
CA ALA A 17 -14.25 20.28 26.96
C ALA A 17 -15.66 20.84 27.22
N ARG A 18 -16.62 19.96 27.50
CA ARG A 18 -17.97 20.36 27.92
C ARG A 18 -17.96 21.14 29.25
N GLY A 19 -17.15 20.69 30.21
CA GLY A 19 -16.95 21.39 31.48
C GLY A 19 -16.36 22.79 31.32
N MET A 20 -15.38 22.97 30.42
CA MET A 20 -14.78 24.26 30.09
C MET A 20 -15.83 25.22 29.50
N ALA A 21 -16.63 24.77 28.54
CA ALA A 21 -17.69 25.60 27.96
C ALA A 21 -18.74 26.03 29.01
N LEU A 22 -19.11 25.14 29.95
CA LEU A 22 -19.99 25.47 31.06
C LEU A 22 -19.38 26.53 32.00
N GLN A 23 -18.08 26.42 32.31
CA GLN A 23 -17.36 27.40 33.13
C GLN A 23 -17.27 28.77 32.47
N ASP A 24 -16.99 28.77 31.17
CA ASP A 24 -16.86 29.98 30.34
C ASP A 24 -18.24 30.55 29.93
N LYS A 25 -19.33 29.87 30.30
CA LYS A 25 -20.73 30.20 29.97
C LYS A 25 -21.01 30.24 28.47
N HIS A 26 -20.33 29.41 27.70
CA HIS A 26 -20.58 29.22 26.27
C HIS A 26 -21.79 28.29 26.05
N ASN A 27 -22.61 28.56 25.02
CA ASN A 27 -23.80 27.74 24.75
C ASN A 27 -23.48 26.40 24.09
N THR A 28 -22.34 26.32 23.42
CA THR A 28 -21.83 25.13 22.75
C THR A 28 -20.37 24.94 23.13
N PHE A 29 -19.90 23.69 23.10
CA PHE A 29 -18.48 23.41 23.09
C PHE A 29 -18.09 22.98 21.69
N GLY A 30 -16.86 23.28 21.29
CA GLY A 30 -16.41 22.95 19.94
C GLY A 30 -14.91 22.72 19.88
N VAL A 31 -14.32 22.90 18.71
CA VAL A 31 -12.95 22.46 18.41
C VAL A 31 -11.94 23.03 19.40
N SER A 32 -11.98 24.34 19.69
CA SER A 32 -11.06 24.97 20.64
C SER A 32 -11.18 24.41 22.05
N HIS A 33 -12.40 24.14 22.53
CA HIS A 33 -12.61 23.53 23.84
C HIS A 33 -12.04 22.11 23.90
N LEU A 34 -12.24 21.33 22.83
CA LEU A 34 -11.75 19.96 22.76
C LEU A 34 -10.22 19.91 22.70
N VAL A 35 -9.58 20.75 21.87
CA VAL A 35 -8.12 20.81 21.79
C VAL A 35 -7.50 21.21 23.13
N MET A 36 -8.05 22.23 23.80
CA MET A 36 -7.58 22.63 25.14
C MET A 36 -7.74 21.50 26.17
N ALA A 37 -8.84 20.75 26.10
CA ALA A 37 -9.05 19.59 26.95
C ALA A 37 -8.08 18.44 26.63
N MET A 38 -7.75 18.21 25.36
CA MET A 38 -6.79 17.19 24.93
C MET A 38 -5.36 17.50 25.40
N PHE A 39 -5.00 18.78 25.50
CA PHE A 39 -3.72 19.22 26.09
C PHE A 39 -3.69 19.14 27.61
N ALA A 40 -4.85 19.29 28.28
CA ALA A 40 -4.97 19.19 29.72
C ALA A 40 -4.98 17.73 30.21
N GLU A 41 -5.58 16.83 29.43
CA GLU A 41 -5.56 15.40 29.67
C GLU A 41 -4.26 14.74 29.19
N ASN A 42 -3.92 13.60 29.79
CA ASN A 42 -2.75 12.81 29.37
C ASN A 42 -3.06 12.00 28.09
N THR A 43 -3.36 12.71 27.01
CA THR A 43 -3.73 12.11 25.71
C THR A 43 -2.51 11.70 24.88
N GLY A 44 -1.31 12.17 25.23
CA GLY A 44 -0.08 12.00 24.45
C GLY A 44 0.14 13.11 23.40
N LEU A 45 -0.88 13.94 23.11
CA LEU A 45 -0.81 14.96 22.06
C LEU A 45 0.33 15.97 22.31
N LYS A 46 0.50 16.41 23.55
CA LYS A 46 1.52 17.38 23.92
C LYS A 46 2.93 16.85 23.69
N GLU A 47 3.15 15.59 24.08
CA GLU A 47 4.42 14.90 23.96
C GLU A 47 4.82 14.73 22.49
N ILE A 48 3.85 14.35 21.64
CA ILE A 48 4.04 14.16 20.19
C ILE A 48 4.37 15.47 19.49
N LEU A 49 3.60 16.53 19.76
CA LEU A 49 3.86 17.83 19.14
C LEU A 49 5.24 18.38 19.57
N SER A 50 5.63 18.11 20.82
CA SER A 50 6.96 18.45 21.32
C SER A 50 8.07 17.61 20.65
N SER A 51 7.86 16.32 20.41
CA SER A 51 8.85 15.47 19.72
C SER A 51 9.01 15.87 18.24
N MET A 52 7.97 16.40 17.62
CA MET A 52 7.98 17.00 16.29
C MET A 52 8.63 18.41 16.25
N GLN A 53 9.16 18.90 17.36
CA GLN A 53 9.75 20.24 17.50
C GLN A 53 8.78 21.38 17.17
N LYS A 54 7.46 21.17 17.37
CA LYS A 54 6.44 22.20 17.17
C LYS A 54 6.30 23.06 18.43
N ASP A 55 5.95 24.33 18.24
CA ASP A 55 5.69 25.25 19.35
C ASP A 55 4.29 24.96 19.94
N VAL A 56 4.26 24.05 20.90
CA VAL A 56 3.02 23.68 21.59
C VAL A 56 2.42 24.87 22.35
N GLY A 57 3.25 25.79 22.85
CA GLY A 57 2.78 26.99 23.52
C GLY A 57 1.98 27.89 22.59
N TYR A 58 2.52 28.13 21.39
CA TYR A 58 1.84 28.88 20.35
C TYR A 58 0.53 28.22 19.90
N ILE A 59 0.54 26.91 19.68
CA ILE A 59 -0.67 26.15 19.28
C ILE A 59 -1.76 26.30 20.36
N MET A 60 -1.40 26.13 21.64
CA MET A 60 -2.34 26.30 22.75
C MET A 60 -2.91 27.73 22.81
N GLU A 61 -2.07 28.75 22.68
CA GLU A 61 -2.50 30.16 22.66
C GLU A 61 -3.42 30.47 21.48
N TRP A 62 -3.14 29.88 20.31
CA TRP A 62 -3.98 30.02 19.12
C TRP A 62 -5.39 29.47 19.38
N PHE A 63 -5.50 28.25 19.89
CA PHE A 63 -6.81 27.64 20.21
C PHE A 63 -7.51 28.36 21.37
N ASP A 64 -6.76 28.88 22.34
CA ASP A 64 -7.32 29.68 23.43
C ASP A 64 -7.92 30.98 22.93
N THR A 65 -7.24 31.69 22.02
CA THR A 65 -7.78 32.89 21.36
C THR A 65 -9.07 32.58 20.58
N HIS A 66 -9.12 31.44 19.89
CA HIS A 66 -10.32 31.02 19.16
C HIS A 66 -11.47 30.60 20.10
N ARG A 67 -11.14 30.13 21.32
CA ARG A 67 -12.14 29.82 22.35
C ARG A 67 -12.90 31.06 22.78
N GLU A 68 -12.26 32.23 22.81
CA GLU A 68 -12.92 33.51 23.15
C GLU A 68 -13.99 33.94 22.13
N MET A 69 -14.00 33.36 20.92
CA MET A 69 -15.00 33.67 19.89
C MET A 69 -16.36 33.04 20.16
N TYR A 70 -16.43 32.05 21.08
CA TYR A 70 -17.68 31.46 21.49
C TYR A 70 -18.53 32.48 22.28
N ARG A 71 -19.83 32.50 22.01
CA ARG A 71 -20.74 33.48 22.60
C ARG A 71 -21.56 32.86 23.71
N SER A 72 -21.63 33.56 24.84
CA SER A 72 -22.63 33.30 25.88
C SER A 72 -23.97 33.94 25.49
N SER A 73 -25.00 33.14 25.25
CA SER A 73 -26.37 33.66 25.22
C SER A 73 -26.90 33.60 26.65
N GLY A 74 -27.61 34.63 27.10
CA GLY A 74 -28.11 34.74 28.49
C GLY A 74 -29.16 33.70 28.91
N THR A 75 -29.30 32.59 28.18
CA THR A 75 -30.24 31.50 28.47
C THR A 75 -29.43 30.27 28.85
N SER A 76 -29.31 30.01 30.15
CA SER A 76 -28.62 28.83 30.68
C SER A 76 -29.40 27.57 30.34
N THR A 77 -29.00 26.85 29.30
CA THR A 77 -29.29 25.42 29.20
C THR A 77 -28.30 24.69 30.08
N GLU A 78 -28.78 23.79 30.95
CA GLU A 78 -27.90 22.97 31.83
C GLU A 78 -27.01 22.00 31.03
N GLU A 79 -27.37 21.75 29.76
CA GLU A 79 -26.65 20.86 28.87
C GLU A 79 -26.05 21.67 27.71
N VAL A 80 -24.74 21.52 27.51
CA VAL A 80 -23.95 22.17 26.47
C VAL A 80 -23.60 21.12 25.41
N GLU A 81 -24.13 21.33 24.21
CA GLU A 81 -24.01 20.42 23.07
C GLU A 81 -22.79 20.76 22.19
N PRO A 82 -22.26 19.80 21.41
CA PRO A 82 -21.19 20.06 20.46
C PRO A 82 -21.71 20.94 19.31
N ASP A 83 -20.87 21.85 18.81
CA ASP A 83 -21.18 22.60 17.59
C ASP A 83 -21.04 21.75 16.31
N GLU A 84 -21.45 22.32 15.18
CA GLU A 84 -21.41 21.67 13.86
C GLU A 84 -19.97 21.37 13.41
N GLU A 85 -19.03 22.29 13.69
CA GLU A 85 -17.61 22.13 13.34
C GLU A 85 -16.99 20.95 14.10
N LEU A 86 -17.26 20.82 15.39
CA LEU A 86 -16.78 19.72 16.20
C LEU A 86 -17.42 18.40 15.77
N SER A 87 -18.71 18.38 15.47
CA SER A 87 -19.39 17.19 14.96
C SER A 87 -18.74 16.71 13.65
N LYS A 88 -18.45 17.64 12.74
CA LYS A 88 -17.76 17.36 11.48
C LYS A 88 -16.32 16.83 11.70
N VAL A 89 -15.57 17.40 12.65
CA VAL A 89 -14.22 16.90 13.00
C VAL A 89 -14.28 15.47 13.53
N LEU A 90 -15.26 15.16 14.38
CA LEU A 90 -15.40 13.81 14.94
C LEU A 90 -15.77 12.79 13.86
N ASP A 91 -16.61 13.16 12.88
CA ASP A 91 -16.89 12.31 11.72
C ASP A 91 -15.64 12.10 10.83
N GLU A 92 -14.90 13.17 10.55
CA GLU A 92 -13.66 13.12 9.75
C GLU A 92 -12.50 12.40 10.48
N SER A 93 -12.58 12.27 11.81
CA SER A 93 -11.57 11.57 12.62
C SER A 93 -11.56 10.06 12.40
N GLU A 94 -12.66 9.47 11.90
CA GLU A 94 -12.71 8.07 11.47
C GLU A 94 -11.74 7.83 10.29
N ARG A 95 -11.65 8.79 9.36
CA ARG A 95 -10.68 8.75 8.27
C ARG A 95 -9.25 8.88 8.78
N SER A 96 -9.03 9.73 9.78
CA SER A 96 -7.71 9.86 10.43
C SER A 96 -7.30 8.57 11.14
N LYS A 97 -8.24 7.90 11.83
CA LYS A 97 -8.03 6.59 12.46
C LYS A 97 -7.52 5.54 11.46
N ILE A 98 -8.16 5.45 10.29
CA ILE A 98 -7.76 4.54 9.22
C ILE A 98 -6.34 4.87 8.72
N LYS A 99 -6.04 6.15 8.48
CA LYS A 99 -4.70 6.58 8.03
C LYS A 99 -3.64 6.27 9.08
N LEU A 100 -3.90 6.58 10.35
CA LEU A 100 -2.97 6.39 11.47
C LEU A 100 -2.86 4.92 11.92
N GLY A 101 -3.68 4.01 11.41
CA GLY A 101 -3.70 2.60 11.80
C GLY A 101 -4.13 2.37 13.26
N ALA A 102 -4.95 3.26 13.82
CA ALA A 102 -5.35 3.20 15.23
C ALA A 102 -6.59 2.29 15.44
N ASP A 103 -6.61 1.54 16.54
CA ASP A 103 -7.73 0.64 16.88
C ASP A 103 -9.01 1.39 17.30
N SER A 104 -8.85 2.62 17.79
CA SER A 104 -9.95 3.50 18.23
C SER A 104 -9.62 4.95 17.87
N ILE A 105 -10.64 5.80 17.79
CA ILE A 105 -10.42 7.23 17.57
C ILE A 105 -9.82 7.81 18.86
N ASP A 106 -8.59 8.31 18.77
CA ASP A 106 -7.88 8.97 19.85
C ASP A 106 -7.67 10.47 19.58
N SER A 107 -7.00 11.14 20.51
CA SER A 107 -6.74 12.58 20.39
C SER A 107 -5.85 12.93 19.19
N ILE A 108 -5.00 12.01 18.73
CA ILE A 108 -4.17 12.23 17.55
C ILE A 108 -5.06 12.21 16.31
N CYS A 109 -5.95 11.22 16.19
CA CYS A 109 -6.91 11.12 15.09
C CYS A 109 -7.77 12.39 14.96
N VAL A 110 -8.26 12.90 16.09
CA VAL A 110 -9.04 14.14 16.15
C VAL A 110 -8.20 15.34 15.74
N PHE A 111 -6.99 15.49 16.29
CA PHE A 111 -6.12 16.62 15.96
C PHE A 111 -5.69 16.60 14.48
N THR A 112 -5.40 15.43 13.92
CA THR A 112 -5.13 15.24 12.49
C THR A 112 -6.32 15.66 11.62
N ALA A 113 -7.56 15.40 12.06
CA ALA A 113 -8.75 15.84 11.33
C ALA A 113 -8.93 17.37 11.38
N ILE A 114 -8.55 18.02 12.49
CA ILE A 114 -8.60 19.48 12.64
C ILE A 114 -7.63 20.18 11.67
N LEU A 115 -6.45 19.59 11.44
CA LEU A 115 -5.43 20.12 10.54
C LEU A 115 -5.72 19.87 9.05
N ARG A 116 -6.84 19.22 8.71
CA ARG A 116 -7.22 19.00 7.31
C ARG A 116 -7.92 20.24 6.76
N GLU A 117 -7.35 20.76 5.67
CA GLU A 117 -7.88 21.93 4.98
C GLU A 117 -9.34 21.75 4.56
N GLY A 118 -10.18 22.72 4.92
CA GLY A 118 -11.60 22.71 4.56
C GLY A 118 -12.50 21.86 5.48
N VAL A 119 -11.96 21.21 6.51
CA VAL A 119 -12.78 20.61 7.58
C VAL A 119 -13.32 21.71 8.49
N VAL A 120 -12.42 22.44 9.15
CA VAL A 120 -12.78 23.58 10.03
C VAL A 120 -12.01 24.83 9.63
N TYR A 121 -10.69 24.70 9.51
CA TYR A 121 -9.81 25.83 9.24
C TYR A 121 -9.38 25.90 7.77
N SER A 122 -9.15 27.12 7.31
CA SER A 122 -8.57 27.39 6.00
C SER A 122 -7.08 27.07 5.95
N HIS A 123 -6.53 26.88 4.75
CA HIS A 123 -5.10 26.67 4.54
C HIS A 123 -4.23 27.72 5.26
N GLN A 124 -4.59 29.00 5.18
CA GLN A 124 -3.87 30.10 5.83
C GLN A 124 -3.87 29.99 7.37
N GLN A 125 -4.97 29.51 7.96
CA GLN A 125 -5.07 29.33 9.41
C GLN A 125 -4.23 28.13 9.89
N ILE A 126 -4.20 27.05 9.12
CA ILE A 126 -3.38 25.87 9.41
C ILE A 126 -1.89 26.20 9.26
N GLU A 127 -1.52 26.97 8.24
CA GLU A 127 -0.14 27.44 8.04
C GLU A 127 0.36 28.30 9.22
N MET A 128 -0.51 29.11 9.83
CA MET A 128 -0.16 29.88 11.04
C MET A 128 0.22 28.98 12.22
N LEU A 129 -0.40 27.81 12.36
CA LEU A 129 -0.10 26.85 13.43
C LEU A 129 1.28 26.16 13.26
N ASP A 130 1.94 26.37 12.12
CA ASP A 130 3.19 25.72 11.73
C ASP A 130 3.13 24.19 11.89
N ILE A 131 1.97 23.58 11.63
CA ILE A 131 1.79 22.13 11.64
C ILE A 131 0.77 21.70 10.59
N SER A 132 1.12 20.67 9.82
CA SER A 132 0.26 20.11 8.78
C SER A 132 -0.26 18.71 9.12
N GLU A 133 -1.35 18.28 8.45
CA GLU A 133 -1.81 16.89 8.50
C GLU A 133 -0.67 15.91 8.16
N ASN A 134 0.15 16.25 7.15
CA ASN A 134 1.27 15.42 6.71
C ASN A 134 2.39 15.31 7.74
N ASP A 135 2.60 16.33 8.58
CA ASP A 135 3.61 16.29 9.63
C ASP A 135 3.25 15.20 10.66
N ILE A 136 1.97 15.11 11.04
CA ILE A 136 1.50 14.08 11.98
C ILE A 136 1.52 12.71 11.32
N LEU A 137 1.04 12.62 10.08
CA LEU A 137 1.03 11.35 9.36
C LEU A 137 2.44 10.81 9.10
N SER A 138 3.42 11.68 8.82
CA SER A 138 4.82 11.28 8.66
C SER A 138 5.46 10.90 9.99
N HIS A 139 5.16 11.62 11.08
CA HIS A 139 5.65 11.28 12.43
C HIS A 139 5.16 9.89 12.88
N TYR A 140 3.92 9.54 12.56
CA TYR A 140 3.33 8.23 12.90
C TYR A 140 3.66 7.12 11.91
N ASN A 141 4.46 7.39 10.88
CA ASN A 141 4.62 6.48 9.75
C ASN A 141 3.25 6.06 9.18
N ALA A 142 2.20 6.87 9.31
CA ALA A 142 0.84 6.57 8.89
C ALA A 142 0.65 6.65 7.36
N LEU A 143 1.63 7.23 6.66
CA LEU A 143 1.81 7.09 5.21
C LEU A 143 2.71 5.90 4.86
N THR A 144 2.98 5.01 5.82
CA THR A 144 4.05 4.02 5.75
C THR A 144 3.65 2.70 6.43
N PRO A 145 3.39 1.61 5.69
CA PRO A 145 3.15 0.32 6.34
C PRO A 145 4.36 -0.09 7.20
N LEU A 146 4.11 -0.84 8.28
CA LEU A 146 5.03 -1.22 9.38
C LEU A 146 6.36 -1.90 8.99
N TYR A 147 6.70 -1.96 7.70
CA TYR A 147 7.96 -2.47 7.17
C TYR A 147 8.60 -1.39 6.29
N SER A 148 9.19 -0.38 6.90
CA SER A 148 10.02 0.58 6.16
C SER A 148 11.25 0.91 6.98
N TYR A 149 12.36 0.26 6.62
CA TYR A 149 13.68 0.77 6.95
C TYR A 149 13.83 2.16 6.34
N GLN A 150 14.50 3.04 7.09
CA GLN A 150 14.60 4.48 6.87
C GLN A 150 15.27 4.87 5.53
N GLY A 151 14.93 6.05 5.02
CA GLY A 151 15.97 7.04 4.68
C GLY A 151 16.06 7.52 3.23
N GLU A 152 16.16 6.63 2.25
CA GLU A 152 16.57 7.03 0.88
C GLU A 152 15.71 6.40 -0.22
N GLU A 153 15.21 5.17 -0.01
CA GLU A 153 14.30 4.48 -0.94
C GLU A 153 13.02 5.29 -1.20
N MET A 154 12.45 5.88 -0.14
CA MET A 154 11.24 6.72 -0.24
C MET A 154 11.49 8.03 -1.00
N GLN A 155 12.70 8.59 -0.96
CA GLN A 155 13.05 9.75 -1.79
C GLN A 155 13.17 9.37 -3.26
N ILE A 156 13.69 8.18 -3.55
CA ILE A 156 13.81 7.68 -4.92
C ILE A 156 12.42 7.41 -5.50
N THR A 157 11.55 6.70 -4.77
CA THR A 157 10.18 6.42 -5.25
C THR A 157 9.33 7.68 -5.33
N ALA A 158 9.52 8.66 -4.44
CA ALA A 158 8.82 9.96 -4.53
C ALA A 158 9.32 10.83 -5.70
N SER A 159 10.61 10.73 -6.04
CA SER A 159 11.22 11.52 -7.13
C SER A 159 11.11 10.86 -8.51
N VAL A 160 10.68 9.60 -8.60
CA VAL A 160 10.54 8.85 -9.85
C VAL A 160 9.12 8.31 -9.97
N PRO A 161 8.26 8.93 -10.81
CA PRO A 161 6.83 8.60 -10.86
C PRO A 161 6.50 7.20 -11.40
N TYR A 162 7.48 6.52 -12.02
CA TYR A 162 7.36 5.16 -12.54
C TYR A 162 8.10 4.12 -11.69
N ALA A 163 8.49 4.48 -10.46
CA ALA A 163 9.06 3.57 -9.47
C ALA A 163 8.06 3.35 -8.33
N ASP A 164 7.81 2.10 -7.99
CA ASP A 164 6.92 1.71 -6.89
C ASP A 164 7.75 1.01 -5.80
N ASN A 165 7.52 1.33 -4.52
CA ASN A 165 8.14 0.60 -3.42
C ASN A 165 7.39 -0.73 -3.24
N LEU A 166 8.08 -1.85 -3.42
CA LEU A 166 7.47 -3.17 -3.29
C LEU A 166 7.39 -3.64 -1.84
N LYS A 167 8.17 -3.07 -0.91
CA LYS A 167 8.07 -3.33 0.54
C LYS A 167 6.85 -2.65 1.16
N ASN A 168 5.67 -3.01 0.69
CA ASN A 168 4.41 -2.50 1.20
C ASN A 168 3.52 -3.65 1.69
N GLN A 169 2.52 -3.33 2.52
CA GLN A 169 1.67 -4.35 3.13
C GLN A 169 0.86 -5.15 2.11
N GLU A 170 0.47 -4.54 0.98
CA GLU A 170 -0.27 -5.21 -0.08
C GLU A 170 0.57 -6.32 -0.71
N THR A 171 1.80 -6.03 -1.09
CA THR A 171 2.75 -6.99 -1.65
C THR A 171 3.12 -8.09 -0.64
N ILE A 172 3.37 -7.73 0.62
CA ILE A 172 3.70 -8.68 1.69
C ILE A 172 2.50 -9.62 1.92
N ASN A 173 1.29 -9.09 2.04
CA ASN A 173 0.07 -9.89 2.19
C ASN A 173 -0.13 -10.80 0.98
N ALA A 174 0.05 -10.27 -0.24
CA ALA A 174 -0.06 -11.05 -1.47
C ALA A 174 0.94 -12.21 -1.49
N GLY A 175 2.18 -11.99 -1.05
CA GLY A 175 3.21 -13.01 -0.90
C GLY A 175 2.83 -14.12 0.08
N GLY A 176 2.03 -13.81 1.11
CA GLY A 176 1.59 -14.78 2.11
C GLY A 176 0.58 -15.81 1.60
N PHE A 177 0.00 -15.58 0.42
CA PHE A 177 -0.94 -16.50 -0.21
C PHE A 177 -0.29 -17.40 -1.27
N VAL A 178 1.00 -17.25 -1.52
CA VAL A 178 1.71 -18.03 -2.53
C VAL A 178 2.04 -19.41 -1.97
N VAL A 179 1.73 -20.46 -2.73
CA VAL A 179 1.90 -21.86 -2.31
C VAL A 179 2.78 -22.60 -3.32
N GLY A 180 3.77 -23.36 -2.84
CA GLY A 180 4.54 -24.25 -3.70
C GLY A 180 5.62 -23.57 -4.53
N ARG A 181 6.03 -22.37 -4.13
CA ARG A 181 7.06 -21.56 -4.81
C ARG A 181 8.26 -21.25 -3.92
N GLU A 182 8.40 -21.98 -2.82
CA GLU A 182 9.44 -21.76 -1.81
C GLU A 182 10.82 -22.03 -2.38
N LYS A 183 10.93 -22.99 -3.31
CA LYS A 183 12.21 -23.33 -3.99
C LYS A 183 12.69 -22.17 -4.87
N GLU A 184 11.80 -21.59 -5.66
CA GLU A 184 12.13 -20.46 -6.54
C GLU A 184 12.51 -19.24 -5.71
N VAL A 185 11.72 -18.90 -4.68
CA VAL A 185 12.00 -17.77 -3.78
C VAL A 185 13.34 -17.94 -3.08
N ARG A 186 13.62 -19.14 -2.55
CA ARG A 186 14.91 -19.46 -1.95
C ARG A 186 16.06 -19.31 -2.93
N THR A 187 15.88 -19.71 -4.18
CA THR A 187 16.92 -19.56 -5.23
C THR A 187 17.19 -18.08 -5.52
N ILE A 188 16.17 -17.22 -5.50
CA ILE A 188 16.34 -15.76 -5.66
C ILE A 188 17.18 -15.21 -4.51
N LEU A 189 16.88 -15.57 -3.26
CA LEU A 189 17.65 -15.16 -2.09
C LEU A 189 19.11 -15.62 -2.16
N GLU A 190 19.33 -16.91 -2.46
CA GLU A 190 20.68 -17.47 -2.62
C GLU A 190 21.48 -16.80 -3.74
N CYS A 191 20.81 -16.30 -4.79
CA CYS A 191 21.46 -15.52 -5.85
C CYS A 191 21.85 -14.11 -5.37
N LEU A 192 21.01 -13.44 -4.58
CA LEU A 192 21.28 -12.09 -4.05
C LEU A 192 22.41 -12.06 -3.02
N GLU A 193 22.60 -13.15 -2.27
CA GLU A 193 23.69 -13.27 -1.30
C GLU A 193 25.07 -13.49 -1.94
N ARG A 194 25.13 -13.80 -3.24
CA ARG A 194 26.40 -13.99 -3.94
C ARG A 194 27.08 -12.64 -4.17
N SER A 195 28.41 -12.63 -4.06
CA SER A 195 29.23 -11.47 -4.42
C SER A 195 29.37 -11.24 -5.93
N GLU A 196 28.64 -11.99 -6.78
CA GLU A 196 28.70 -11.89 -8.24
C GLU A 196 27.63 -10.91 -8.74
N ASN A 197 28.04 -9.93 -9.55
CA ASN A 197 27.11 -8.99 -10.19
C ASN A 197 26.38 -9.67 -11.36
N LYS A 198 25.37 -10.48 -11.06
CA LYS A 198 24.46 -11.08 -12.03
C LYS A 198 23.03 -10.63 -11.78
N GLY A 199 22.29 -10.41 -12.85
CA GLY A 199 20.84 -10.23 -12.74
C GLY A 199 20.16 -11.57 -12.56
N ILE A 200 18.98 -11.59 -11.93
CA ILE A 200 18.15 -12.78 -11.78
C ILE A 200 17.04 -12.70 -12.83
N LEU A 201 16.91 -13.74 -13.65
CA LEU A 201 15.86 -13.81 -14.66
C LEU A 201 14.94 -15.00 -14.38
N ILE A 202 13.69 -14.68 -14.10
CA ILE A 202 12.61 -15.61 -13.88
C ILE A 202 11.91 -15.89 -15.22
N VAL A 203 12.00 -17.13 -15.72
CA VAL A 203 11.47 -17.53 -17.03
C VAL A 203 10.40 -18.60 -16.86
N GLY A 204 9.24 -18.42 -17.49
CA GLY A 204 8.16 -19.42 -17.51
C GLY A 204 7.07 -19.08 -18.52
N GLU A 205 6.01 -19.87 -18.61
CA GLU A 205 4.86 -19.54 -19.46
C GLU A 205 4.10 -18.29 -18.96
N SER A 206 3.04 -17.87 -19.63
CA SER A 206 2.15 -16.82 -19.11
C SER A 206 1.15 -17.42 -18.11
N GLY A 207 0.83 -16.70 -17.02
CA GLY A 207 -0.18 -17.13 -16.05
C GLY A 207 0.22 -18.34 -15.19
N ILE A 208 1.48 -18.45 -14.81
CA ILE A 208 2.11 -19.50 -13.97
C ILE A 208 2.50 -18.96 -12.57
N GLY A 209 2.28 -17.66 -12.34
CA GLY A 209 2.56 -16.99 -11.07
C GLY A 209 3.96 -16.40 -10.93
N LYS A 210 4.55 -15.87 -12.02
CA LYS A 210 5.87 -15.20 -11.97
C LYS A 210 5.85 -13.98 -11.05
N SER A 211 4.81 -13.15 -11.15
CA SER A 211 4.57 -12.01 -10.26
C SER A 211 4.32 -12.45 -8.82
N SER A 212 3.61 -13.56 -8.62
CA SER A 212 3.37 -14.16 -7.31
C SER A 212 4.70 -14.53 -6.62
N ILE A 213 5.68 -15.04 -7.36
CA ILE A 213 7.03 -15.33 -6.82
C ILE A 213 7.75 -14.06 -6.36
N ILE A 214 7.62 -12.94 -7.08
CA ILE A 214 8.16 -11.65 -6.63
C ILE A 214 7.52 -11.24 -5.30
N ASN A 215 6.19 -11.35 -5.18
CA ASN A 215 5.49 -10.98 -3.94
C ASN A 215 5.95 -11.85 -2.76
N ALA A 216 6.08 -13.16 -2.97
CA ALA A 216 6.61 -14.08 -1.96
C ALA A 216 8.06 -13.75 -1.59
N PHE A 217 8.89 -13.42 -2.57
CA PHE A 217 10.27 -12.96 -2.35
C PHE A 217 10.34 -11.68 -1.51
N VAL A 218 9.50 -10.69 -1.79
CA VAL A 218 9.43 -9.45 -1.01
C VAL A 218 9.01 -9.75 0.44
N LYS A 219 8.00 -10.60 0.62
CA LYS A 219 7.56 -11.06 1.95
C LYS A 219 8.72 -11.70 2.71
N ASP A 220 9.42 -12.65 2.10
CA ASP A 220 10.52 -13.38 2.73
C ASP A 220 11.71 -12.48 3.07
N ILE A 221 11.94 -11.38 2.33
CA ILE A 221 12.90 -10.35 2.71
C ILE A 221 12.42 -9.55 3.93
N CYS A 222 11.16 -9.12 3.94
CA CYS A 222 10.62 -8.29 5.03
C CYS A 222 10.49 -9.05 6.35
N GLU A 223 10.12 -10.33 6.29
CA GLU A 223 9.89 -11.21 7.44
C GLU A 223 11.13 -12.04 7.81
N ASN A 224 12.28 -11.80 7.17
CA ASN A 224 13.50 -12.59 7.41
C ASN A 224 13.99 -12.45 8.86
N GLU A 225 14.80 -13.39 9.35
CA GLU A 225 15.49 -13.20 10.63
C GLU A 225 16.77 -12.35 10.47
N ASP A 226 17.37 -12.34 9.28
CA ASP A 226 18.57 -11.56 8.97
C ASP A 226 18.23 -10.08 8.74
N GLU A 227 18.78 -9.23 9.60
CA GLU A 227 18.64 -7.77 9.52
C GLU A 227 19.27 -7.18 8.24
N MET A 228 20.32 -7.80 7.69
CA MET A 228 20.92 -7.32 6.43
C MET A 228 19.95 -7.52 5.26
N LEU A 229 19.27 -8.65 5.18
CA LEU A 229 18.27 -8.89 4.14
C LEU A 229 17.10 -7.90 4.26
N LYS A 230 16.63 -7.63 5.49
CA LYS A 230 15.57 -6.64 5.72
C LYS A 230 15.94 -5.22 5.30
N GLN A 231 17.23 -4.89 5.25
CA GLN A 231 17.71 -3.57 4.82
C GLN A 231 17.75 -3.40 3.30
N ILE A 232 17.67 -4.50 2.52
CA ILE A 232 17.68 -4.43 1.05
C ILE A 232 16.48 -3.65 0.54
N SER A 233 16.70 -2.53 -0.14
CA SER A 233 15.62 -1.80 -0.82
C SER A 233 15.08 -2.58 -2.02
N ILE A 234 13.76 -2.66 -2.19
CA ILE A 234 13.13 -3.37 -3.30
C ILE A 234 12.19 -2.42 -4.04
N VAL A 235 12.65 -1.95 -5.19
CA VAL A 235 11.93 -1.01 -6.04
C VAL A 235 11.44 -1.71 -7.29
N GLY A 236 10.14 -1.58 -7.58
CA GLY A 236 9.50 -2.08 -8.79
C GLY A 236 9.45 -1.03 -9.89
N LEU A 237 9.73 -1.43 -11.13
CA LEU A 237 9.52 -0.59 -12.30
C LEU A 237 8.08 -0.72 -12.79
N ASN A 238 7.30 0.36 -12.69
CA ASN A 238 5.94 0.39 -13.23
C ASN A 238 5.98 0.63 -14.74
N THR A 239 5.92 -0.46 -15.52
CA THR A 239 5.97 -0.40 -16.98
C THR A 239 4.82 0.42 -17.57
N ALA A 240 3.61 0.34 -17.00
CA ALA A 240 2.46 1.12 -17.45
C ALA A 240 2.67 2.64 -17.28
N LYS A 241 3.10 3.08 -16.09
CA LYS A 241 3.42 4.51 -15.82
C LYS A 241 4.59 4.99 -16.68
N LEU A 242 5.61 4.15 -16.88
CA LEU A 242 6.76 4.47 -17.72
C LEU A 242 6.33 4.73 -19.17
N LEU A 243 5.58 3.81 -19.76
CA LEU A 243 5.06 3.91 -21.12
C LEU A 243 4.05 5.05 -21.30
N ALA A 244 3.25 5.37 -20.27
CA ALA A 244 2.37 6.53 -20.31
C ALA A 244 3.13 7.87 -20.34
N SER A 245 4.32 7.90 -19.75
CA SER A 245 5.13 9.12 -19.64
C SER A 245 5.99 9.43 -20.88
N THR A 246 6.18 8.46 -21.78
CA THR A 246 7.01 8.63 -22.98
C THR A 246 6.65 7.65 -24.09
N SER A 247 6.73 8.11 -25.33
CA SER A 247 6.53 7.31 -26.54
C SER A 247 7.84 6.93 -27.24
N SER A 248 9.01 7.37 -26.74
CA SER A 248 10.31 7.13 -27.39
C SER A 248 11.13 6.04 -26.68
N GLU A 249 11.58 5.03 -27.43
CA GLU A 249 12.46 3.96 -26.93
C GLU A 249 13.72 4.51 -26.24
N THR A 250 14.31 5.56 -26.81
CA THR A 250 15.51 6.20 -26.25
C THR A 250 15.26 6.87 -24.90
N GLU A 251 14.07 7.42 -24.70
CA GLU A 251 13.70 8.09 -23.46
C GLU A 251 13.33 7.07 -22.37
N ILE A 252 12.67 5.96 -22.74
CA ILE A 252 12.46 4.80 -21.86
C ILE A 252 13.81 4.30 -21.33
N ALA A 253 14.76 4.07 -22.24
CA ALA A 253 16.13 3.68 -21.91
C ALA A 253 16.80 4.66 -20.93
N GLN A 254 16.75 5.96 -21.20
CA GLN A 254 17.33 6.98 -20.33
C GLN A 254 16.67 7.03 -18.95
N LYS A 255 15.35 6.84 -18.88
CA LYS A 255 14.59 6.79 -17.62
C LYS A 255 14.99 5.59 -16.77
N VAL A 256 15.14 4.42 -17.38
CA VAL A 256 15.63 3.21 -16.69
C VAL A 256 17.06 3.43 -16.16
N VAL A 257 17.96 3.98 -16.98
CA VAL A 257 19.34 4.31 -16.55
C VAL A 257 19.34 5.30 -15.39
N ASN A 258 18.50 6.34 -15.44
CA ASN A 258 18.39 7.32 -14.36
C ASN A 258 17.89 6.68 -13.05
N LEU A 259 16.87 5.82 -13.12
CA LEU A 259 16.40 5.08 -11.95
C LEU A 259 17.50 4.19 -11.37
N MET A 260 18.24 3.45 -12.21
CA MET A 260 19.37 2.62 -11.77
C MET A 260 20.46 3.45 -11.10
N HIS A 261 20.84 4.60 -11.66
CA HIS A 261 21.81 5.51 -11.04
C HIS A 261 21.36 6.02 -9.67
N LYS A 262 20.06 6.27 -9.47
CA LYS A 262 19.51 6.63 -8.17
C LYS A 262 19.59 5.45 -7.19
N LEU A 263 19.25 4.25 -7.63
CA LEU A 263 19.30 3.04 -6.80
C LEU A 263 20.73 2.69 -6.36
N ASN A 264 21.74 3.00 -7.17
CA ASN A 264 23.15 2.82 -6.79
C ASN A 264 23.62 3.70 -5.64
N GLN A 265 22.86 4.72 -5.27
CA GLN A 265 23.17 5.56 -4.11
C GLN A 265 22.82 4.85 -2.80
N LEU A 266 21.94 3.85 -2.87
CA LEU A 266 21.57 3.00 -1.74
C LEU A 266 22.63 1.92 -1.51
N GLU A 267 22.83 1.52 -0.26
CA GLU A 267 23.81 0.48 0.09
C GLU A 267 23.47 -0.88 -0.54
N GLN A 268 22.20 -1.29 -0.51
CA GLN A 268 21.71 -2.51 -1.12
C GLN A 268 20.33 -2.27 -1.73
N ALA A 269 20.23 -2.37 -3.06
CA ALA A 269 18.98 -2.17 -3.78
C ALA A 269 18.75 -3.26 -4.84
N VAL A 270 17.49 -3.63 -4.98
CA VAL A 270 16.97 -4.54 -6.00
C VAL A 270 15.97 -3.77 -6.85
N LEU A 271 16.23 -3.67 -8.16
CA LEU A 271 15.22 -3.26 -9.13
C LEU A 271 14.48 -4.50 -9.66
N VAL A 272 13.18 -4.50 -9.49
CA VAL A 272 12.28 -5.52 -10.02
C VAL A 272 11.60 -5.00 -11.29
N ILE A 273 11.74 -5.71 -12.40
CA ILE A 273 10.99 -5.45 -13.63
C ILE A 273 10.09 -6.66 -13.88
N ASP A 274 8.82 -6.51 -13.50
CA ASP A 274 7.81 -7.50 -13.85
C ASP A 274 7.36 -7.31 -15.30
N ASP A 275 7.26 -8.43 -16.00
CA ASP A 275 6.94 -8.58 -17.40
C ASP A 275 7.81 -7.74 -18.34
N LEU A 276 9.12 -8.01 -18.32
CA LEU A 276 10.11 -7.32 -19.17
C LEU A 276 9.73 -7.35 -20.66
N GLN A 277 8.98 -8.36 -21.11
CA GLN A 277 8.54 -8.46 -22.50
C GLN A 277 7.77 -7.21 -22.97
N VAL A 278 7.01 -6.56 -22.08
CA VAL A 278 6.25 -5.34 -22.41
C VAL A 278 7.19 -4.23 -22.89
N LEU A 279 8.36 -4.11 -22.28
CA LEU A 279 9.37 -3.14 -22.68
C LEU A 279 10.12 -3.56 -23.95
N LEU A 280 10.35 -4.87 -24.14
CA LEU A 280 11.03 -5.39 -25.33
C LEU A 280 10.16 -5.27 -26.58
N GLU A 281 8.85 -5.55 -26.48
CA GLU A 281 7.91 -5.58 -27.60
C GLU A 281 7.46 -4.18 -28.06
N ASN A 282 7.45 -3.19 -27.17
CA ASN A 282 7.11 -1.79 -27.52
C ASN A 282 8.24 -1.07 -28.30
N SER A 283 9.35 -1.76 -28.57
CA SER A 283 10.49 -1.22 -29.33
C SER A 283 10.17 -1.21 -30.83
N ALA A 284 9.78 -0.05 -31.36
CA ALA A 284 9.29 0.15 -32.74
C ALA A 284 10.23 -0.37 -33.87
N SER A 285 11.51 -0.61 -33.58
CA SER A 285 12.49 -1.11 -34.56
C SER A 285 12.55 -2.65 -34.66
N GLY A 286 11.80 -3.41 -33.88
CA GLY A 286 11.98 -4.88 -33.80
C GLY A 286 13.36 -5.29 -33.28
N LYS A 287 14.09 -4.33 -32.70
CA LYS A 287 15.38 -4.52 -32.06
C LYS A 287 15.20 -4.18 -30.59
N ALA A 288 14.76 -5.17 -29.82
CA ALA A 288 14.84 -5.23 -28.36
C ALA A 288 16.28 -4.95 -27.81
N SER A 289 17.27 -4.70 -28.67
CA SER A 289 18.69 -4.61 -28.36
C SER A 289 19.04 -3.42 -27.47
N THR A 290 18.37 -2.28 -27.58
CA THR A 290 18.81 -1.07 -26.86
C THR A 290 18.66 -1.24 -25.35
N LEU A 291 17.46 -1.63 -24.91
CA LEU A 291 17.19 -1.88 -23.49
C LEU A 291 17.99 -3.06 -22.95
N VAL A 292 18.08 -4.16 -23.71
CA VAL A 292 18.87 -5.32 -23.29
C VAL A 292 20.36 -4.98 -23.14
N ASN A 293 20.92 -4.16 -24.04
CA ASN A 293 22.30 -3.69 -23.91
C ASN A 293 22.51 -2.80 -22.69
N ILE A 294 21.54 -1.93 -22.38
CA ILE A 294 21.58 -1.09 -21.18
C ILE A 294 21.54 -1.95 -19.92
N LEU A 295 20.61 -2.90 -19.83
CA LEU A 295 20.54 -3.82 -18.68
C LEU A 295 21.85 -4.60 -18.53
N SER A 296 22.41 -5.08 -19.64
CA SER A 296 23.71 -5.77 -19.64
C SER A 296 24.85 -4.87 -19.10
N ALA A 297 24.88 -3.59 -19.49
CA ALA A 297 25.86 -2.64 -18.99
C ALA A 297 25.69 -2.38 -17.50
N GLN A 298 24.44 -2.18 -17.03
CA GLN A 298 24.15 -1.94 -15.62
C GLN A 298 24.53 -3.14 -14.74
N ILE A 299 24.23 -4.37 -15.18
CA ILE A 299 24.69 -5.59 -14.48
C ILE A 299 26.22 -5.61 -14.37
N SER A 300 26.92 -5.26 -15.45
CA SER A 300 28.40 -5.20 -15.44
C SER A 300 28.98 -4.15 -14.52
N GLU A 301 28.32 -3.01 -14.40
CA GLU A 301 28.74 -1.92 -13.52
C GLU A 301 28.51 -2.27 -12.04
N GLY A 302 27.79 -3.36 -11.74
CA GLY A 302 27.32 -3.65 -10.37
C GLY A 302 26.27 -2.65 -9.91
N ALA A 303 25.59 -2.02 -10.85
CA ALA A 303 24.59 -1.00 -10.60
C ALA A 303 23.29 -1.69 -10.15
N ALA A 304 23.10 -1.89 -8.85
CA ALA A 304 21.95 -2.56 -8.23
C ALA A 304 21.67 -4.01 -8.70
N ASN A 305 21.07 -4.81 -7.83
CA ASN A 305 20.62 -6.15 -8.19
C ASN A 305 19.38 -6.04 -9.07
N LEU A 306 19.28 -6.91 -10.09
CA LEU A 306 18.13 -6.94 -10.99
C LEU A 306 17.33 -8.23 -10.78
N VAL A 307 16.01 -8.12 -10.67
CA VAL A 307 15.09 -9.25 -10.75
C VAL A 307 14.12 -8.99 -11.89
N LEU A 308 14.13 -9.87 -12.89
CA LEU A 308 13.40 -9.70 -14.14
C LEU A 308 12.46 -10.89 -14.34
N THR A 309 11.25 -10.67 -14.84
CA THR A 309 10.38 -11.77 -15.31
C THR A 309 10.18 -11.73 -16.82
N LEU A 310 10.12 -12.90 -17.43
CA LEU A 310 9.95 -13.03 -18.88
C LEU A 310 9.21 -14.31 -19.25
N THR A 311 8.48 -14.30 -20.36
CA THR A 311 7.89 -15.52 -20.91
C THR A 311 8.93 -16.37 -21.64
N ASN A 312 8.69 -17.69 -21.74
CA ASN A 312 9.54 -18.62 -22.50
C ASN A 312 9.77 -18.15 -23.95
N ASP A 313 8.72 -17.68 -24.63
CA ASP A 313 8.81 -17.21 -26.01
C ASP A 313 9.66 -15.95 -26.13
N SER A 314 9.45 -14.98 -25.24
CA SER A 314 10.21 -13.73 -25.24
C SER A 314 11.68 -13.96 -24.85
N TYR A 315 11.95 -14.92 -23.96
CA TYR A 315 13.30 -15.36 -23.63
C TYR A 315 14.04 -15.91 -24.86
N ARG A 316 13.44 -16.87 -25.58
CA ARG A 316 14.03 -17.47 -26.78
C ARG A 316 14.31 -16.45 -27.89
N LYS A 317 13.40 -15.47 -28.05
CA LYS A 317 13.51 -14.43 -29.08
C LYS A 317 14.57 -13.38 -28.76
N ASN A 318 14.63 -12.91 -27.51
CA ASN A 318 15.34 -11.68 -27.16
C ASN A 318 16.57 -11.87 -26.26
N ILE A 319 16.61 -12.92 -25.43
CA ILE A 319 17.64 -13.10 -24.40
C ILE A 319 18.56 -14.28 -24.70
N GLU A 320 18.03 -15.45 -25.08
CA GLU A 320 18.79 -16.71 -25.25
C GLU A 320 19.97 -16.58 -26.24
N LYS A 321 19.83 -15.74 -27.26
CA LYS A 321 20.89 -15.52 -28.27
C LYS A 321 21.77 -14.29 -27.96
N HIS A 322 21.46 -13.57 -26.89
CA HIS A 322 22.10 -12.30 -26.56
C HIS A 322 23.20 -12.50 -25.51
N PRO A 323 24.35 -11.80 -25.58
CA PRO A 323 25.44 -11.93 -24.60
C PRO A 323 25.07 -11.63 -23.14
N ILE A 324 23.90 -11.03 -22.90
CA ILE A 324 23.39 -10.78 -21.55
C ILE A 324 23.06 -12.09 -20.82
N GLU A 325 22.74 -13.17 -21.52
CA GLU A 325 22.36 -14.46 -20.92
C GLU A 325 23.42 -14.96 -19.95
N GLY A 326 24.71 -14.87 -20.31
CA GLY A 326 25.83 -15.24 -19.43
C GLY A 326 26.01 -14.33 -18.19
N ARG A 327 25.22 -13.26 -18.07
CA ARG A 327 25.19 -12.32 -16.95
C ARG A 327 23.91 -12.45 -16.12
N LEU A 328 23.08 -13.44 -16.43
CA LEU A 328 21.82 -13.69 -15.76
C LEU A 328 21.85 -15.07 -15.09
N ASP A 329 21.42 -15.13 -13.84
CA ASP A 329 21.05 -16.37 -13.18
C ASP A 329 19.60 -16.68 -13.55
N ILE A 330 19.41 -17.70 -14.39
CA ILE A 330 18.11 -18.06 -14.96
C ILE A 330 17.38 -19.06 -14.06
N ILE A 331 16.23 -18.65 -13.53
CA ILE A 331 15.32 -19.49 -12.76
C ILE A 331 14.15 -19.86 -13.66
N LYS A 332 14.13 -21.12 -14.12
CA LYS A 332 13.03 -21.64 -14.94
C LYS A 332 11.91 -22.14 -14.05
N ILE A 333 10.70 -21.68 -14.30
CA ILE A 333 9.50 -22.06 -13.56
C ILE A 333 8.65 -22.98 -14.42
N GLU A 334 8.22 -24.07 -13.82
CA GLU A 334 7.26 -25.00 -14.38
C GLU A 334 5.91 -24.90 -13.67
N GLU A 335 4.88 -25.41 -14.33
CA GLU A 335 3.54 -25.50 -13.75
C GLU A 335 3.59 -26.27 -12.43
N LEU A 336 2.73 -25.87 -11.48
CA LEU A 336 2.62 -26.56 -10.20
C LEU A 336 2.15 -28.00 -10.44
N ASP A 337 2.67 -28.93 -9.66
CA ASP A 337 2.14 -30.28 -9.65
C ASP A 337 0.69 -30.28 -9.14
N THR A 338 -0.07 -31.32 -9.50
CA THR A 338 -1.49 -31.41 -9.19
C THR A 338 -1.78 -31.31 -7.69
N THR A 339 -0.92 -31.88 -6.84
CA THR A 339 -1.15 -31.90 -5.39
C THR A 339 -0.95 -30.53 -4.75
N THR A 340 0.06 -29.81 -5.22
CA THR A 340 0.35 -28.44 -4.78
C THR A 340 -0.69 -27.47 -5.33
N LEU A 341 -1.11 -27.63 -6.58
CA LEU A 341 -2.18 -26.83 -7.19
C LEU A 341 -3.51 -27.00 -6.44
N GLU A 342 -3.89 -28.25 -6.09
CA GLU A 342 -5.08 -28.51 -5.28
C GLU A 342 -5.00 -27.81 -3.92
N SER A 343 -3.82 -27.82 -3.29
CA SER A 343 -3.59 -27.16 -2.01
C SER A 343 -3.72 -25.64 -2.13
N ALA A 344 -3.18 -25.05 -3.20
CA ALA A 344 -3.31 -23.63 -3.49
C ALA A 344 -4.79 -23.23 -3.71
N ILE A 345 -5.53 -24.00 -4.52
CA ILE A 345 -6.96 -23.78 -4.75
C ILE A 345 -7.74 -23.84 -3.44
N GLN A 346 -7.44 -24.81 -2.57
CA GLN A 346 -8.14 -24.94 -1.29
C GLN A 346 -7.88 -23.76 -0.35
N LEU A 347 -6.66 -23.20 -0.35
CA LEU A 347 -6.32 -22.00 0.41
C LEU A 347 -7.11 -20.79 -0.11
N HIS A 348 -7.11 -20.57 -1.43
CA HIS A 348 -7.84 -19.47 -2.05
C HIS A 348 -9.36 -19.61 -1.92
N LYS A 349 -9.89 -20.83 -2.00
CA LYS A 349 -11.32 -21.13 -1.79
C LYS A 349 -11.80 -20.56 -0.46
N LYS A 350 -11.12 -20.86 0.65
CA LYS A 350 -11.50 -20.35 1.97
C LYS A 350 -11.53 -18.82 2.01
N ARG A 351 -10.59 -18.17 1.32
CA ARG A 351 -10.54 -16.71 1.23
C ARG A 351 -11.75 -16.15 0.47
N ILE A 352 -12.09 -16.75 -0.67
CA ILE A 352 -13.23 -16.34 -1.50
C ILE A 352 -14.54 -16.56 -0.75
N GLU A 353 -14.71 -17.72 -0.10
CA GLU A 353 -15.88 -18.05 0.70
C GLU A 353 -16.09 -17.03 1.85
N ASN A 354 -15.00 -16.67 2.55
CA ASN A 354 -15.07 -15.67 3.63
C ASN A 354 -15.37 -14.26 3.11
N TYR A 355 -14.80 -13.88 1.96
CA TYR A 355 -14.97 -12.54 1.41
C TYR A 355 -16.37 -12.31 0.84
N TYR A 356 -16.91 -13.29 0.12
CA TYR A 356 -18.24 -13.19 -0.51
C TYR A 356 -19.37 -13.81 0.32
N GLU A 357 -19.05 -14.39 1.48
CA GLU A 357 -19.99 -15.14 2.33
C GLU A 357 -20.72 -16.29 1.59
N LEU A 358 -20.02 -16.92 0.63
CA LEU A 358 -20.55 -18.02 -0.18
C LEU A 358 -19.92 -19.35 0.23
N ARG A 359 -20.58 -20.47 -0.12
CA ARG A 359 -20.00 -21.82 0.00
C ARG A 359 -19.70 -22.39 -1.37
N ILE A 360 -18.43 -22.64 -1.64
CA ILE A 360 -17.96 -23.28 -2.86
C ILE A 360 -18.03 -24.80 -2.64
N SER A 361 -18.70 -25.52 -3.53
CA SER A 361 -18.85 -26.98 -3.39
C SER A 361 -17.52 -27.72 -3.65
N ASP A 362 -17.28 -28.83 -2.95
CA ASP A 362 -16.04 -29.64 -3.09
C ASP A 362 -15.95 -30.43 -4.42
N ALA A 363 -16.96 -30.32 -5.27
CA ALA A 363 -17.07 -31.04 -6.55
C ALA A 363 -16.14 -30.49 -7.65
N LEU A 364 -15.44 -29.38 -7.42
CA LEU A 364 -14.46 -28.78 -8.36
C LEU A 364 -13.19 -29.62 -8.56
N LYS A 365 -13.04 -30.76 -7.89
CA LYS A 365 -11.79 -31.51 -7.80
C LYS A 365 -11.37 -32.31 -9.03
N THR A 366 -12.19 -32.42 -10.09
CA THR A 366 -11.93 -33.45 -11.12
C THR A 366 -12.04 -33.04 -12.59
N GLN A 367 -12.25 -31.78 -12.95
CA GLN A 367 -12.34 -31.39 -14.38
C GLN A 367 -11.81 -29.97 -14.66
N SER A 368 -10.51 -29.72 -14.51
CA SER A 368 -9.89 -28.56 -15.18
C SER A 368 -8.36 -28.67 -15.15
N HIS A 369 -7.74 -28.71 -16.32
CA HIS A 369 -6.27 -28.64 -16.49
C HIS A 369 -5.77 -27.19 -16.63
N SER A 370 -6.62 -26.18 -16.41
CA SER A 370 -6.25 -24.78 -16.39
C SER A 370 -7.17 -23.98 -15.46
N PRO A 371 -6.66 -23.06 -14.62
CA PRO A 371 -7.51 -22.21 -13.78
C PRO A 371 -8.42 -21.25 -14.57
N ASN A 372 -8.12 -21.02 -15.86
CA ASN A 372 -9.02 -20.30 -16.78
C ASN A 372 -10.28 -21.09 -17.14
N ASP A 373 -10.25 -22.42 -17.06
CA ASP A 373 -11.42 -23.26 -17.36
C ASP A 373 -12.44 -23.26 -16.21
N ILE A 374 -11.97 -23.05 -14.98
CA ILE A 374 -12.80 -22.98 -13.77
C ILE A 374 -13.77 -21.79 -13.87
N LEU A 375 -13.28 -20.60 -14.21
CA LEU A 375 -14.09 -19.38 -14.34
C LEU A 375 -14.99 -19.36 -15.60
N ARG A 376 -14.60 -20.05 -16.69
CA ARG A 376 -15.42 -20.15 -17.91
C ARG A 376 -16.57 -21.14 -17.80
N SER A 377 -16.41 -22.21 -17.01
CA SER A 377 -17.43 -23.25 -16.88
C SER A 377 -18.68 -22.78 -16.12
N GLU A 378 -18.53 -21.89 -15.14
CA GLU A 378 -19.65 -21.39 -14.33
C GLU A 378 -20.48 -20.30 -15.03
N ALA A 379 -19.95 -19.63 -16.06
CA ALA A 379 -20.74 -18.66 -16.84
C ALA A 379 -21.75 -19.32 -17.80
N CYS A 380 -21.61 -20.61 -18.10
CA CYS A 380 -22.39 -21.29 -19.16
C CYS A 380 -23.33 -22.39 -18.68
N HIS A 381 -23.30 -22.81 -17.40
CA HIS A 381 -24.09 -23.95 -16.92
C HIS A 381 -24.86 -23.67 -15.62
N LEU A 382 -25.90 -22.83 -15.72
CA LEU A 382 -27.03 -22.85 -14.79
C LEU A 382 -28.30 -23.21 -15.58
N PRO A 383 -28.92 -24.39 -15.35
CA PRO A 383 -30.24 -24.67 -15.90
C PRO A 383 -31.30 -23.86 -15.14
N PRO A 384 -32.34 -23.34 -15.83
CA PRO A 384 -33.41 -22.62 -15.18
C PRO A 384 -34.33 -23.62 -14.46
N SER A 385 -34.82 -23.24 -13.29
CA SER A 385 -35.87 -23.89 -12.48
C SER A 385 -35.47 -25.02 -11.52
N THR A 386 -35.60 -24.71 -10.21
CA THR A 386 -35.85 -25.53 -8.98
C THR A 386 -34.94 -25.04 -7.84
N CYS A 387 -35.35 -24.53 -6.67
CA CYS A 387 -36.62 -24.26 -5.95
C CYS A 387 -36.32 -23.05 -5.01
N LEU A 388 -37.00 -21.90 -5.12
CA LEU A 388 -38.09 -21.36 -4.25
C LEU A 388 -37.66 -21.10 -2.78
N THR A 389 -37.77 -19.89 -2.17
CA THR A 389 -38.83 -18.85 -2.20
C THR A 389 -38.39 -17.46 -1.65
N GLU A 390 -38.86 -16.37 -2.30
CA GLU A 390 -38.97 -14.93 -1.91
C GLU A 390 -37.75 -13.96 -1.97
N PRO A 391 -37.98 -12.65 -2.26
CA PRO A 391 -38.58 -12.00 -3.44
C PRO A 391 -37.48 -11.44 -4.39
N PRO A 392 -37.77 -10.89 -5.58
CA PRO A 392 -36.74 -10.59 -6.57
C PRO A 392 -35.96 -9.34 -6.18
N LEU A 393 -34.63 -9.47 -6.07
CA LEU A 393 -33.75 -8.31 -6.05
C LEU A 393 -33.80 -7.62 -7.43
N PRO A 394 -33.81 -6.28 -7.50
CA PRO A 394 -33.88 -5.55 -8.76
C PRO A 394 -32.69 -5.86 -9.66
N SER A 395 -32.95 -5.77 -10.96
CA SER A 395 -32.12 -6.21 -12.09
C SER A 395 -30.80 -5.45 -12.33
N ASP A 396 -30.07 -5.03 -11.28
CA ASP A 396 -28.88 -4.17 -11.44
C ASP A 396 -27.70 -4.50 -10.50
N TYR A 397 -27.52 -5.75 -10.08
CA TYR A 397 -26.23 -6.18 -9.50
C TYR A 397 -25.29 -6.68 -10.61
N ALA A 398 -24.80 -5.74 -11.40
CA ALA A 398 -23.50 -5.91 -12.04
C ALA A 398 -22.46 -5.93 -10.91
N ILE A 399 -21.80 -7.07 -10.70
CA ILE A 399 -20.61 -7.15 -9.85
C ILE A 399 -19.60 -6.16 -10.45
N ARG A 400 -19.47 -4.98 -9.82
CA ARG A 400 -18.37 -4.06 -10.13
C ARG A 400 -17.10 -4.73 -9.61
N THR A 401 -16.42 -5.44 -10.51
CA THR A 401 -15.08 -5.96 -10.30
C THR A 401 -14.12 -4.78 -10.18
N HIS A 402 -13.87 -4.33 -8.95
CA HIS A 402 -12.84 -3.31 -8.68
C HIS A 402 -11.51 -3.88 -8.20
N GLU A 403 -11.36 -5.20 -8.12
CA GLU A 403 -10.04 -5.84 -7.98
C GLU A 403 -9.91 -7.04 -8.92
N PRO A 404 -8.79 -7.17 -9.67
CA PRO A 404 -8.50 -8.37 -10.43
C PRO A 404 -8.17 -9.50 -9.44
N VAL A 405 -8.99 -10.56 -9.45
CA VAL A 405 -8.65 -11.84 -8.82
C VAL A 405 -7.54 -12.48 -9.66
N TYR A 406 -6.28 -12.23 -9.30
CA TYR A 406 -5.16 -13.02 -9.82
C TYR A 406 -5.23 -14.41 -9.15
N LEU A 407 -5.97 -15.30 -9.78
CA LEU A 407 -5.68 -16.72 -9.71
C LEU A 407 -4.49 -16.94 -10.66
N ILE A 408 -3.41 -17.50 -10.10
CA ILE A 408 -2.11 -17.86 -10.68
C ILE A 408 -1.02 -16.76 -10.69
#